data_AF-A0A931W0Q4-F1
#
_entry.id   AF-A0A931W0Q4-F1
#
_cell.length_a   1.000
_cell.length_b   1.000
_cell.length_c   1.000
_cell.angle_alpha   90.00
_cell.angle_beta   90.00
_cell.angle_gamma   90.00
#
_symmetry.space_group_name_H-M   'P 1'
#
loop_
_entity.id
_entity.type
_entity.pdbx_description
1 polymer ?
#
loop_
_entity_poly.entity_id
_entity_poly.type
_entity_poly.pdbx_seq_one_letter_code
_entity_poly.pdbx_strand_id
1 'polypeptide(L)'
;YIEENILRPLGMEHSSFLLPPDLARAVAVGYEYRRGAYVPVAFDYLDQVAPSGSLNATASDMARFMIAHLQLGQLDGTRILEEASAREMHRQQFTHHPRLPGFAYGFYEHSENRQRALSHGGSLRGFSSLLLLLPEQNLGFFAACNRQEPRLLRELASRFFDRYYPTPETLPPSPLPGNFDESIDRFEGNYRSVRYTRRTAEKLAVLLSQFQVTADGEGVLTVHYPKEAEAPTRWMRIEPLLFQSLDGEASLAFREDAGGITHMFLQAYEFPLALEKLAWYEGARFQFGWLSFVLFCFLWALIRWPADYLIHFRRRGQTRAPRPARWARVLAWSTCALNLTFFLAFALALLDLPWLRLDYGMPRWLAALFVTPLLTTALAASLPVFAWRAWKNGYWSRKERIHFSIISLAALLFVPFLVYWNLLGFRF
;
A
#
# COMPACT_ATOMS: atom_id res chain seq x y z
N TYR A 1 28.59 -11.27 -14.15
CA TYR A 1 28.52 -9.85 -14.57
C TYR A 1 28.75 -8.86 -13.43
N ILE A 2 27.79 -8.59 -12.54
CA ILE A 2 27.93 -7.51 -11.51
C ILE A 2 29.18 -7.69 -10.65
N GLU A 3 29.44 -8.91 -10.21
CA GLU A 3 30.65 -9.21 -9.43
C GLU A 3 31.95 -8.90 -10.20
N GLU A 4 32.04 -9.31 -11.45
CA GLU A 4 33.25 -9.17 -12.27
C GLU A 4 33.46 -7.76 -12.81
N ASN A 5 32.39 -7.01 -13.07
CA ASN A 5 32.42 -5.75 -13.80
C ASN A 5 32.12 -4.52 -12.92
N ILE A 6 31.63 -4.72 -11.68
CA ILE A 6 31.33 -3.63 -10.75
C ILE A 6 31.99 -3.89 -9.40
N LEU A 7 31.64 -4.97 -8.71
CA LEU A 7 32.08 -5.16 -7.32
C LEU A 7 33.59 -5.38 -7.21
N ARG A 8 34.14 -6.32 -7.99
CA ARG A 8 35.58 -6.61 -7.99
C ARG A 8 36.43 -5.44 -8.51
N PRO A 9 36.10 -4.77 -9.64
CA PRO A 9 36.85 -3.60 -10.09
C PRO A 9 36.83 -2.44 -9.08
N LEU A 10 35.73 -2.28 -8.34
CA LEU A 10 35.65 -1.28 -7.28
C LEU A 10 36.24 -1.75 -5.95
N GLY A 11 36.71 -3.00 -5.81
CA GLY A 11 37.22 -3.51 -4.53
C GLY A 11 36.16 -3.61 -3.43
N MET A 12 34.91 -3.92 -3.80
CA MET A 12 33.80 -4.15 -2.87
C MET A 12 33.77 -5.62 -2.41
N GLU A 13 34.80 -6.03 -1.65
CA GLU A 13 35.07 -7.43 -1.31
C GLU A 13 34.07 -8.03 -0.29
N HIS A 14 33.30 -7.19 0.40
CA HIS A 14 32.30 -7.59 1.38
C HIS A 14 30.87 -7.41 0.84
N SER A 15 30.73 -7.40 -0.48
CA SER A 15 29.46 -7.20 -1.15
C SER A 15 29.14 -8.34 -2.10
N SER A 16 27.92 -8.86 -2.04
CA SER A 16 27.47 -9.91 -2.96
C SER A 16 25.96 -9.98 -3.13
N PHE A 17 25.53 -10.37 -4.32
CA PHE A 17 24.14 -10.75 -4.62
C PHE A 17 23.84 -12.21 -4.24
N LEU A 18 24.86 -13.08 -4.25
CA LEU A 18 24.78 -14.48 -3.86
C LEU A 18 25.73 -14.67 -2.69
N LEU A 19 25.23 -14.83 -1.47
CA LEU A 19 26.06 -14.87 -0.27
C LEU A 19 26.88 -16.17 -0.19
N PRO A 20 28.22 -16.14 -0.43
CA PRO A 20 29.06 -17.29 -0.13
C PRO A 20 29.12 -17.53 1.39
N PRO A 21 29.53 -18.73 1.84
CA PRO A 21 29.55 -19.09 3.27
C PRO A 21 30.30 -18.10 4.17
N ASP A 22 31.37 -17.47 3.68
CA ASP A 22 32.16 -16.53 4.46
C ASP A 22 31.41 -15.21 4.69
N LEU A 23 30.79 -14.65 3.64
CA LEU A 23 29.97 -13.44 3.78
C LEU A 23 28.67 -13.72 4.54
N ALA A 24 28.05 -14.89 4.33
CA ALA A 24 26.83 -15.28 5.04
C ALA A 24 27.00 -15.26 6.58
N ARG A 25 28.21 -15.54 7.09
CA ARG A 25 28.54 -15.46 8.52
C ARG A 25 28.73 -14.03 9.03
N ALA A 26 29.04 -13.09 8.15
CA ALA A 26 29.27 -11.68 8.48
C ALA A 26 28.01 -10.81 8.35
N VAL A 27 26.93 -11.34 7.77
CA VAL A 27 25.66 -10.61 7.63
C VAL A 27 25.08 -10.26 8.99
N ALA A 28 24.65 -9.01 9.15
CA ALA A 28 23.98 -8.56 10.36
C ALA A 28 22.65 -9.31 10.56
N VAL A 29 22.34 -9.67 11.81
CA VAL A 29 21.03 -10.24 12.14
C VAL A 29 19.97 -9.12 12.07
N GLY A 30 18.92 -9.33 11.29
CA GLY A 30 17.78 -8.40 11.21
C GLY A 30 16.85 -8.55 12.41
N TYR A 31 16.19 -7.46 12.82
CA TYR A 31 15.28 -7.45 13.97
C TYR A 31 13.93 -6.81 13.66
N GLU A 32 12.91 -7.26 14.39
CA GLU A 32 11.60 -6.61 14.51
C GLU A 32 11.32 -6.26 15.97
N TYR A 33 10.66 -5.12 16.23
CA TYR A 33 10.28 -4.73 17.58
C TYR A 33 8.88 -5.26 17.92
N ARG A 34 8.77 -6.14 18.91
CA ARG A 34 7.51 -6.77 19.31
C ARG A 34 7.36 -6.85 20.81
N ARG A 35 6.20 -6.42 21.31
CA ARG A 35 5.81 -6.51 22.73
C ARG A 35 6.91 -6.02 23.69
N GLY A 36 7.59 -4.92 23.32
CA GLY A 36 8.63 -4.31 24.15
C GLY A 36 10.07 -4.79 23.88
N ALA A 37 10.28 -5.79 23.01
CA ALA A 37 11.59 -6.37 22.77
C ALA A 37 11.96 -6.49 21.28
N TYR A 38 13.26 -6.50 20.98
CA TYR A 38 13.77 -6.81 19.65
C TYR A 38 13.86 -8.32 19.46
N VAL A 39 13.20 -8.83 18.42
CA VAL A 39 13.17 -10.26 18.08
C VAL A 39 13.88 -10.45 16.75
N PRO A 40 14.85 -11.38 16.66
CA PRO A 40 15.55 -11.64 15.41
C PRO A 40 14.60 -12.20 14.35
N VAL A 41 14.83 -11.82 13.09
CA VAL A 41 14.11 -12.36 11.93
C VAL A 41 15.01 -13.23 11.08
N ALA A 42 14.41 -14.24 10.45
CA ALA A 42 15.11 -15.05 9.46
C ALA A 42 15.58 -14.17 8.30
N PHE A 43 16.79 -14.43 7.81
CA PHE A 43 17.32 -13.79 6.63
C PHE A 43 16.58 -14.28 5.38
N ASP A 44 16.19 -13.35 4.53
CA ASP A 44 15.44 -13.60 3.31
C ASP A 44 16.41 -13.65 2.12
N TYR A 45 16.56 -14.83 1.53
CA TYR A 45 17.35 -15.03 0.30
C TYR A 45 16.49 -14.70 -0.91
N LEU A 46 16.87 -13.67 -1.65
CA LEU A 46 16.06 -13.03 -2.69
C LEU A 46 16.51 -13.40 -4.11
N ASP A 47 17.08 -14.59 -4.30
CA ASP A 47 17.72 -15.03 -5.57
C ASP A 47 16.84 -14.86 -6.82
N GLN A 48 15.52 -15.08 -6.70
CA GLN A 48 14.57 -14.94 -7.81
C GLN A 48 14.38 -13.49 -8.28
N VAL A 49 14.67 -12.52 -7.41
CA VAL A 49 14.59 -11.08 -7.68
C VAL A 49 15.96 -10.43 -7.44
N ALA A 50 17.04 -11.18 -7.69
CA ALA A 50 18.41 -10.76 -7.43
C ALA A 50 18.70 -9.32 -7.90
N PRO A 51 18.37 -8.94 -9.15
CA PRO A 51 18.68 -7.60 -9.66
C PRO A 51 17.96 -6.45 -8.96
N SER A 52 16.83 -6.69 -8.27
CA SER A 52 16.02 -5.61 -7.69
C SER A 52 16.37 -5.26 -6.24
N GLY A 53 17.06 -6.13 -5.51
CA GLY A 53 17.29 -5.88 -4.08
C GLY A 53 18.07 -6.92 -3.30
N SER A 54 18.81 -7.84 -3.95
CA SER A 54 19.56 -8.88 -3.22
C SER A 54 21.00 -8.52 -2.88
N LEU A 55 21.46 -7.33 -3.24
CA LEU A 55 22.81 -6.90 -2.88
C LEU A 55 22.92 -6.75 -1.37
N ASN A 56 23.79 -7.55 -0.78
CA ASN A 56 24.29 -7.35 0.57
C ASN A 56 25.61 -6.57 0.45
N ALA A 57 25.78 -5.52 1.23
CA ALA A 57 26.97 -4.67 1.19
C ALA A 57 27.24 -4.03 2.55
N THR A 58 28.51 -3.67 2.79
CA THR A 58 28.91 -2.87 3.95
C THR A 58 28.85 -1.38 3.61
N ALA A 59 28.83 -0.52 4.64
CA ALA A 59 28.91 0.93 4.42
C ALA A 59 30.22 1.34 3.74
N SER A 60 31.33 0.64 4.05
CA SER A 60 32.64 0.89 3.43
C SER A 60 32.63 0.55 1.93
N ASP A 61 32.07 -0.59 1.55
CA ASP A 61 31.96 -0.96 0.14
C ASP A 61 31.01 -0.01 -0.61
N MET A 62 29.89 0.36 0.02
CA MET A 62 28.98 1.35 -0.58
C MET A 62 29.63 2.73 -0.73
N ALA A 63 30.51 3.15 0.18
CA ALA A 63 31.27 4.38 0.00
C ALA A 63 32.15 4.32 -1.27
N ARG A 64 32.77 3.17 -1.56
CA ARG A 64 33.55 2.97 -2.80
C ARG A 64 32.67 3.09 -4.04
N PHE A 65 31.51 2.43 -4.04
CA PHE A 65 30.50 2.57 -5.11
C PHE A 65 30.05 4.02 -5.33
N MET A 66 29.84 4.75 -4.24
CA MET A 66 29.40 6.13 -4.28
C MET A 66 30.48 7.08 -4.80
N ILE A 67 31.73 6.90 -4.37
CA ILE A 67 32.87 7.65 -4.92
C ILE A 67 32.98 7.38 -6.43
N ALA A 68 32.84 6.13 -6.87
CA ALA A 68 32.85 5.82 -8.30
C ALA A 68 31.77 6.58 -9.08
N HIS A 69 30.56 6.71 -8.53
CA HIS A 69 29.51 7.53 -9.14
C HIS A 69 29.83 9.03 -9.13
N LEU A 70 30.32 9.58 -8.02
CA LEU A 70 30.69 11.00 -7.91
C LEU A 70 31.83 11.37 -8.85
N GLN A 71 32.72 10.42 -9.14
CA GLN A 71 33.79 10.51 -10.12
C GLN A 71 33.38 9.99 -11.51
N LEU A 72 32.07 9.97 -11.79
CA LEU A 72 31.48 9.68 -13.10
C LEU A 72 31.96 8.36 -13.73
N GLY A 73 31.91 7.29 -12.93
CA GLY A 73 32.17 5.92 -13.34
C GLY A 73 33.58 5.42 -13.07
N GLN A 74 34.41 6.13 -12.30
CA GLN A 74 35.80 5.76 -12.04
C GLN A 74 36.16 5.78 -10.55
N LEU A 75 36.95 4.81 -10.10
CA LEU A 75 37.56 4.78 -8.77
C LEU A 75 38.99 4.24 -8.88
N ASP A 76 39.96 4.90 -8.24
CA ASP A 76 41.36 4.43 -8.16
C ASP A 76 41.97 4.06 -9.53
N GLY A 77 41.65 4.84 -10.57
CA GLY A 77 42.09 4.58 -11.96
C GLY A 77 41.24 3.55 -12.73
N THR A 78 40.40 2.77 -12.05
CA THR A 78 39.53 1.75 -12.65
C THR A 78 38.20 2.35 -13.06
N ARG A 79 37.77 2.14 -14.32
CA ARG A 79 36.51 2.64 -14.86
C ARG A 79 35.49 1.52 -15.03
N ILE A 80 34.32 1.66 -14.41
CA ILE A 80 33.17 0.75 -14.55
C ILE A 80 32.08 1.29 -15.49
N LEU A 81 32.09 2.60 -15.76
CA LEU A 81 31.11 3.27 -16.61
C LEU A 81 31.78 4.41 -17.37
N GLU A 82 31.42 4.61 -18.63
CA GLU A 82 31.83 5.78 -19.39
C GLU A 82 31.29 7.06 -18.75
N GLU A 83 32.04 8.16 -18.81
CA GLU A 83 31.64 9.42 -18.19
C GLU A 83 30.30 9.93 -18.75
N ALA A 84 30.11 9.86 -20.06
CA ALA A 84 28.84 10.24 -20.70
C ALA A 84 27.66 9.40 -20.18
N SER A 85 27.88 8.09 -20.00
CA SER A 85 26.87 7.18 -19.44
C SER A 85 26.58 7.48 -17.97
N ALA A 86 27.59 7.82 -17.17
CA ALA A 86 27.40 8.22 -15.77
C ALA A 86 26.60 9.52 -15.64
N ARG A 87 26.91 10.52 -16.47
CA ARG A 87 26.15 11.79 -16.54
C ARG A 87 24.71 11.55 -16.95
N GLU A 88 24.48 10.67 -17.93
CA GLU A 88 23.13 10.29 -18.34
C GLU A 88 22.38 9.54 -17.22
N MET A 89 23.07 8.69 -16.47
CA MET A 89 22.51 8.02 -15.29
C MET A 89 22.04 9.00 -14.21
N HIS A 90 22.75 10.10 -14.04
CA HIS A 90 22.48 11.14 -13.04
C HIS A 90 21.48 12.20 -13.50
N ARG A 91 21.20 12.28 -14.79
CA ARG A 91 20.25 13.22 -15.38
C ARG A 91 18.81 12.85 -15.02
N GLN A 92 17.97 13.84 -14.79
CA GLN A 92 16.53 13.64 -14.69
C GLN A 92 15.98 13.11 -16.03
N GLN A 93 15.50 11.88 -16.02
CA GLN A 93 14.92 11.20 -17.17
C GLN A 93 13.41 11.45 -17.28
N PHE A 94 12.75 11.59 -16.15
CA PHE A 94 11.31 11.80 -16.08
C PHE A 94 10.91 12.55 -14.82
N THR A 95 9.98 13.50 -14.93
CA THR A 95 9.26 14.05 -13.80
C THR A 95 7.81 14.30 -14.15
N HIS A 96 6.94 14.23 -13.14
CA HIS A 96 5.52 14.54 -13.30
C HIS A 96 5.26 16.03 -13.51
N HIS A 97 6.16 16.89 -13.02
CA HIS A 97 6.08 18.34 -13.15
C HIS A 97 7.49 18.95 -13.06
N PRO A 98 7.85 19.99 -13.84
CA PRO A 98 9.20 20.57 -13.82
C PRO A 98 9.69 21.07 -12.45
N ARG A 99 8.77 21.38 -11.52
CA ARG A 99 9.08 21.78 -10.13
C ARG A 99 9.08 20.62 -9.12
N LEU A 100 8.88 19.39 -9.56
CA LEU A 100 8.95 18.21 -8.72
C LEU A 100 10.22 17.40 -9.00
N PRO A 101 10.82 16.79 -7.97
CA PRO A 101 11.84 15.78 -8.18
C PRO A 101 11.32 14.62 -9.04
N GLY A 102 12.20 14.10 -9.88
CA GLY A 102 11.90 13.06 -10.85
C GLY A 102 12.66 11.76 -10.60
N PHE A 103 12.82 11.04 -11.69
CA PHE A 103 13.54 9.78 -11.77
C PHE A 103 14.76 9.97 -12.65
N ALA A 104 15.88 9.41 -12.22
CA ALA A 104 17.08 9.23 -13.01
C ALA A 104 17.26 7.71 -13.28
N TYR A 105 18.32 7.29 -13.98
CA TYR A 105 18.52 5.85 -14.17
C TYR A 105 19.13 5.22 -12.92
N GLY A 106 18.36 4.36 -12.25
CA GLY A 106 18.79 3.69 -11.02
C GLY A 106 18.77 4.57 -9.77
N PHE A 107 18.31 5.82 -9.87
CA PHE A 107 18.18 6.74 -8.75
C PHE A 107 16.87 7.53 -8.84
N TYR A 108 16.41 8.02 -7.71
CA TYR A 108 15.37 9.01 -7.60
C TYR A 108 16.00 10.38 -7.35
N GLU A 109 15.34 11.46 -7.73
CA GLU A 109 15.76 12.78 -7.26
C GLU A 109 15.11 13.10 -5.92
N HIS A 110 15.88 13.75 -5.07
CA HIS A 110 15.45 14.31 -3.81
C HIS A 110 15.95 15.75 -3.73
N SER A 111 15.14 16.64 -3.16
CA SER A 111 15.52 18.04 -2.95
C SER A 111 15.27 18.43 -1.51
N GLU A 112 16.30 18.90 -0.82
CA GLU A 112 16.19 19.32 0.57
C GLU A 112 17.22 20.40 0.87
N ASN A 113 16.79 21.43 1.58
CA ASN A 113 17.58 22.61 1.89
C ASN A 113 18.33 23.15 0.64
N ARG A 114 17.59 23.24 -0.47
CA ARG A 114 18.08 23.65 -1.80
C ARG A 114 19.22 22.81 -2.37
N GLN A 115 19.47 21.62 -1.83
CA GLN A 115 20.42 20.67 -2.39
C GLN A 115 19.66 19.64 -3.22
N ARG A 116 20.12 19.41 -4.45
CA ARG A 116 19.68 18.28 -5.27
C ARG A 116 20.52 17.06 -4.92
N ALA A 117 19.85 16.00 -4.50
CA ALA A 117 20.44 14.69 -4.27
C ALA A 117 19.85 13.63 -5.21
N LEU A 118 20.67 12.65 -5.59
CA LEU A 118 20.21 11.39 -6.15
C LEU A 118 20.08 10.38 -5.01
N SER A 119 18.89 9.82 -4.82
CA SER A 119 18.60 8.91 -3.73
C SER A 119 18.27 7.50 -4.21
N HIS A 120 18.52 6.52 -3.34
CA HIS A 120 17.89 5.22 -3.44
C HIS A 120 17.66 4.65 -2.05
N GLY A 121 16.41 4.29 -1.75
CA GLY A 121 16.03 3.61 -0.51
C GLY A 121 16.06 2.09 -0.66
N GLY A 122 16.27 1.39 0.44
CA GLY A 122 16.08 -0.05 0.56
C GLY A 122 15.27 -0.36 1.80
N SER A 123 14.24 -1.20 1.65
CA SER A 123 13.42 -1.67 2.77
C SER A 123 13.09 -3.12 2.56
N LEU A 124 13.69 -3.96 3.40
CA LEU A 124 13.40 -5.39 3.47
C LEU A 124 13.05 -5.74 4.91
N ARG A 125 12.48 -6.92 5.11
CA ARG A 125 12.16 -7.39 6.45
C ARG A 125 13.42 -7.44 7.30
N GLY A 126 13.42 -6.67 8.39
CA GLY A 126 14.56 -6.59 9.30
C GLY A 126 15.73 -5.73 8.82
N PHE A 127 15.61 -4.99 7.70
CA PHE A 127 16.69 -4.13 7.20
C PHE A 127 16.15 -2.88 6.48
N SER A 128 16.81 -1.75 6.68
CA SER A 128 16.61 -0.54 5.88
C SER A 128 17.95 0.06 5.48
N SER A 129 18.01 0.68 4.31
CA SER A 129 19.16 1.43 3.83
C SER A 129 18.74 2.71 3.10
N LEU A 130 19.60 3.72 3.14
CA LEU A 130 19.44 4.96 2.40
C LEU A 130 20.78 5.36 1.81
N LEU A 131 20.79 5.60 0.50
CA LEU A 131 21.91 6.16 -0.25
C LEU A 131 21.50 7.53 -0.78
N LEU A 132 22.36 8.52 -0.61
CA LEU A 132 22.27 9.85 -1.22
C LEU A 132 23.60 10.21 -1.88
N LEU A 133 23.54 10.67 -3.12
CA LEU A 133 24.66 11.30 -3.83
C LEU A 133 24.31 12.76 -4.05
N LEU A 134 25.23 13.65 -3.71
CA LEU A 134 25.16 15.08 -3.97
C LEU A 134 26.29 15.43 -4.95
N PRO A 135 26.07 15.28 -6.27
CA PRO A 135 27.14 15.41 -7.27
C PRO A 135 27.77 16.80 -7.28
N GLU A 136 26.97 17.85 -7.09
CA GLU A 136 27.43 19.24 -7.07
C GLU A 136 28.35 19.54 -5.87
N GLN A 137 28.17 18.82 -4.76
CA GLN A 137 28.96 18.94 -3.54
C GLN A 137 30.08 17.89 -3.47
N ASN A 138 30.19 17.02 -4.48
CA ASN A 138 31.07 15.85 -4.49
C ASN A 138 30.97 15.03 -3.19
N LEU A 139 29.74 14.82 -2.71
CA LEU A 139 29.46 14.20 -1.42
C LEU A 139 28.54 13.00 -1.55
N GLY A 140 28.82 11.97 -0.74
CA GLY A 140 27.99 10.78 -0.62
C GLY A 140 27.60 10.52 0.83
N PHE A 141 26.34 10.15 1.06
CA PHE A 141 25.81 9.73 2.36
C PHE A 141 25.17 8.34 2.25
N PHE A 142 25.64 7.39 3.06
CA PHE A 142 25.05 6.06 3.16
C PHE A 142 24.79 5.69 4.61
N ALA A 143 23.59 5.19 4.88
CA ALA A 143 23.24 4.65 6.18
C ALA A 143 22.40 3.37 6.00
N ALA A 144 22.62 2.40 6.88
CA ALA A 144 21.84 1.17 6.93
C ALA A 144 21.61 0.76 8.38
N CYS A 145 20.47 0.13 8.64
CA CYS A 145 20.13 -0.42 9.95
C CYS A 145 19.49 -1.81 9.80
N ASN A 146 19.72 -2.67 10.79
CA ASN A 146 19.20 -4.04 10.85
C ASN A 146 17.79 -4.08 11.49
N ARG A 147 16.95 -3.14 11.05
CA ARG A 147 15.51 -3.09 11.33
C ARG A 147 14.83 -2.46 10.12
N GLN A 148 13.61 -2.88 9.81
CA GLN A 148 12.80 -2.21 8.80
C GLN A 148 12.28 -0.86 9.35
N GLU A 149 13.13 0.16 9.30
CA GLU A 149 12.88 1.49 9.86
C GLU A 149 13.38 2.59 8.92
N PRO A 150 12.79 2.74 7.72
CA PRO A 150 13.23 3.74 6.76
C PRO A 150 13.10 5.18 7.29
N ARG A 151 12.17 5.43 8.22
CA ARG A 151 11.94 6.75 8.81
C ARG A 151 13.12 7.26 9.62
N LEU A 152 13.74 6.38 10.40
CA LEU A 152 14.95 6.71 11.15
C LEU A 152 16.07 7.19 10.22
N LEU A 153 16.25 6.52 9.08
CA LEU A 153 17.29 6.89 8.11
C LEU A 153 16.96 8.21 7.41
N ARG A 154 15.68 8.47 7.12
CA ARG A 154 15.23 9.75 6.58
C ARG A 154 15.46 10.89 7.57
N GLU A 155 15.07 10.72 8.83
CA GLU A 155 15.29 11.73 9.86
C GLU A 155 16.79 12.00 10.03
N LEU A 156 17.63 10.97 10.03
CA LEU A 156 19.09 11.14 10.06
C LEU A 156 19.60 11.95 8.86
N ALA A 157 19.08 11.68 7.65
CA ALA A 157 19.42 12.45 6.46
C ALA A 157 18.93 13.91 6.55
N SER A 158 17.71 14.17 7.02
CA SER A 158 17.20 15.54 7.21
C SER A 158 18.07 16.31 8.20
N ARG A 159 18.42 15.69 9.33
CA ARG A 159 19.32 16.29 10.32
C ARG A 159 20.70 16.59 9.75
N PHE A 160 21.18 15.75 8.82
CA PHE A 160 22.42 16.02 8.09
C PHE A 160 22.26 17.26 7.19
N PHE A 161 21.19 17.37 6.40
CA PHE A 161 20.93 18.57 5.59
C PHE A 161 20.79 19.83 6.44
N ASP A 162 20.06 19.78 7.56
CA ASP A 162 19.88 20.91 8.48
C ASP A 162 21.22 21.38 9.06
N ARG A 163 22.11 20.43 9.37
CA ARG A 163 23.38 20.72 10.03
C ARG A 163 24.44 21.29 9.08
N TYR A 164 24.48 20.81 7.84
CA TYR A 164 25.56 21.11 6.88
C TYR A 164 25.14 22.04 5.75
N TYR A 165 23.84 22.10 5.44
CA TYR A 165 23.26 22.96 4.41
C TYR A 165 22.05 23.72 4.97
N PRO A 166 22.16 24.46 6.08
CA PRO A 166 21.01 25.17 6.63
C PRO A 166 20.48 26.21 5.63
N THR A 167 19.18 26.19 5.39
CA THR A 167 18.48 27.27 4.69
C THR A 167 18.00 28.33 5.68
N PRO A 168 17.98 29.62 5.31
CA PRO A 168 17.26 30.63 6.09
C PRO A 168 15.81 30.18 6.28
N GLU A 169 15.23 30.50 7.44
CA GLU A 169 13.81 30.25 7.72
C GLU A 169 12.98 30.73 6.54
N THR A 170 12.34 29.80 5.83
CA THR A 170 11.50 30.15 4.70
C THR A 170 10.26 30.80 5.27
N LEU A 171 10.06 32.08 4.98
CA LEU A 171 8.76 32.71 5.18
C LEU A 171 7.71 31.82 4.49
N PRO A 172 6.55 31.58 5.13
CA PRO A 172 5.48 30.84 4.48
C PRO A 172 5.24 31.47 3.11
N PRO A 173 5.08 30.66 2.04
CA PRO A 173 4.93 31.18 0.70
C PRO A 173 3.84 32.26 0.74
N SER A 174 4.18 33.47 0.31
CA SER A 174 3.15 34.50 0.15
C SER A 174 2.23 34.00 -0.96
N PRO A 175 0.89 33.98 -0.75
CA PRO A 175 -0.01 33.63 -1.82
C PRO A 175 0.33 34.52 -3.00
N LEU A 176 0.69 33.91 -4.14
CA LEU A 176 0.75 34.69 -5.36
C LEU A 176 -0.64 35.34 -5.49
N PRO A 177 -0.72 36.65 -5.80
CA PRO A 177 -1.98 37.32 -6.03
C PRO A 177 -2.56 36.84 -7.37
N GLY A 178 -2.95 35.57 -7.40
CA GLY A 178 -3.78 34.97 -8.43
C GLY A 178 -5.16 34.83 -7.82
N ASN A 179 -6.10 35.67 -8.25
CA ASN A 179 -7.50 35.32 -8.18
C ASN A 179 -7.68 34.10 -9.08
N PHE A 180 -7.52 32.92 -8.50
CA PHE A 180 -7.85 31.69 -9.17
C PHE A 180 -9.38 31.57 -9.12
N ASP A 181 -10.05 31.77 -10.26
CA ASP A 181 -11.51 31.68 -10.35
C ASP A 181 -12.05 30.28 -10.02
N GLU A 182 -11.20 29.25 -10.09
CA GLU A 182 -11.55 27.87 -9.79
C GLU A 182 -11.45 27.56 -8.28
N SER A 183 -12.52 26.99 -7.73
CA SER A 183 -12.54 26.47 -6.36
C SER A 183 -11.51 25.33 -6.19
N ILE A 184 -10.81 25.36 -5.05
CA ILE A 184 -9.89 24.28 -4.66
C ILE A 184 -10.61 23.01 -4.20
N ASP A 185 -11.94 23.06 -4.00
CA ASP A 185 -12.74 21.88 -3.63
C ASP A 185 -12.62 20.76 -4.68
N ARG A 186 -12.30 21.10 -5.93
CA ARG A 186 -12.10 20.12 -7.01
C ARG A 186 -10.95 19.15 -6.75
N PHE A 187 -9.97 19.52 -5.91
CA PHE A 187 -8.85 18.67 -5.52
C PHE A 187 -9.20 17.71 -4.39
N GLU A 188 -10.31 17.92 -3.68
CA GLU A 188 -10.74 17.06 -2.58
C GLU A 188 -11.03 15.62 -3.04
N GLY A 189 -10.75 14.68 -2.15
CA GLY A 189 -11.10 13.28 -2.36
C GLY A 189 -10.11 12.32 -1.72
N ASN A 190 -10.33 11.04 -1.98
CA ASN A 190 -9.39 9.99 -1.58
C ASN A 190 -8.46 9.68 -2.75
N TYR A 191 -7.21 9.43 -2.42
CA TYR A 191 -6.16 9.06 -3.38
C TYR A 191 -5.49 7.78 -2.92
N ARG A 192 -4.98 6.98 -3.86
CA ARG A 192 -4.12 5.82 -3.55
C ARG A 192 -2.86 5.84 -4.39
N SER A 193 -1.80 5.26 -3.88
CA SER A 193 -0.60 5.02 -4.68
C SER A 193 -0.92 4.20 -5.92
N VAL A 194 -0.35 4.59 -7.07
CA VAL A 194 -0.44 3.79 -8.30
C VAL A 194 0.40 2.51 -8.21
N ARG A 195 1.32 2.43 -7.23
CA ARG A 195 2.14 1.25 -6.93
C ARG A 195 1.40 0.32 -5.96
N TYR A 196 0.50 -0.49 -6.50
CA TYR A 196 -0.22 -1.51 -5.74
C TYR A 196 -0.57 -2.73 -6.60
N THR A 197 -0.86 -3.85 -5.94
CA THR A 197 -1.25 -5.07 -6.64
C THR A 197 -2.69 -5.00 -7.12
N ARG A 198 -2.92 -5.15 -8.43
CA ARG A 198 -4.25 -4.98 -9.06
C ARG A 198 -5.05 -6.26 -9.21
N ARG A 199 -4.38 -7.40 -9.35
CA ARG A 199 -4.98 -8.65 -9.87
C ARG A 199 -5.18 -9.73 -8.82
N THR A 200 -4.59 -9.57 -7.64
CA THR A 200 -4.59 -10.58 -6.58
C THR A 200 -5.28 -10.05 -5.32
N ALA A 201 -5.46 -10.91 -4.31
CA ALA A 201 -6.16 -10.60 -3.07
C ALA A 201 -5.49 -9.51 -2.22
N GLU A 202 -4.19 -9.29 -2.38
CA GLU A 202 -3.39 -8.23 -1.76
C GLU A 202 -3.91 -6.84 -2.13
N LYS A 203 -4.69 -6.72 -3.22
CA LYS A 203 -5.40 -5.49 -3.58
C LYS A 203 -6.16 -4.91 -2.38
N LEU A 204 -6.72 -5.73 -1.49
CA LEU A 204 -7.49 -5.24 -0.34
C LEU A 204 -6.64 -4.39 0.62
N ALA A 205 -5.32 -4.57 0.66
CA ALA A 205 -4.42 -3.78 1.50
C ALA A 205 -4.51 -2.26 1.21
N VAL A 206 -4.87 -1.87 -0.02
CA VAL A 206 -4.96 -0.45 -0.41
C VAL A 206 -6.11 0.28 0.29
N LEU A 207 -7.09 -0.43 0.87
CA LEU A 207 -8.12 0.19 1.69
C LEU A 207 -7.57 0.85 2.95
N LEU A 208 -6.44 0.34 3.46
CA LEU A 208 -5.78 0.83 4.66
C LEU A 208 -4.67 1.85 4.34
N SER A 209 -4.42 2.12 3.06
CA SER A 209 -3.30 2.96 2.59
C SER A 209 -3.78 4.16 1.74
N GLN A 210 -5.02 4.63 1.94
CA GLN A 210 -5.58 5.77 1.18
C GLN A 210 -5.16 7.10 1.82
N PHE A 211 -4.82 8.06 0.97
CA PHE A 211 -4.58 9.45 1.33
C PHE A 211 -5.91 10.19 1.22
N GLN A 212 -6.16 11.16 2.10
CA GLN A 212 -7.33 12.02 2.02
C GLN A 212 -6.88 13.47 1.82
N VAL A 213 -7.44 14.13 0.81
CA VAL A 213 -7.23 15.57 0.55
C VAL A 213 -8.50 16.31 0.92
N THR A 214 -8.35 17.34 1.75
CA THR A 214 -9.43 18.26 2.15
C THR A 214 -9.00 19.69 1.86
N ALA A 215 -9.93 20.52 1.39
CA ALA A 215 -9.76 21.94 1.19
C ALA A 215 -10.31 22.71 2.39
N ASP A 216 -9.66 23.79 2.79
CA ASP A 216 -10.29 24.81 3.61
C ASP A 216 -10.84 25.94 2.73
N GLY A 217 -11.78 26.71 3.27
CA GLY A 217 -12.35 27.87 2.57
C GLY A 217 -11.36 29.02 2.34
N GLU A 218 -10.12 28.89 2.81
CA GLU A 218 -9.06 29.90 2.74
C GLU A 218 -8.03 29.59 1.62
N GLY A 219 -8.26 28.55 0.82
CA GLY A 219 -7.41 28.24 -0.33
C GLY A 219 -6.24 27.31 -0.01
N VAL A 220 -6.26 26.64 1.14
CA VAL A 220 -5.22 25.69 1.56
C VAL A 220 -5.77 24.25 1.49
N LEU A 221 -4.97 23.36 0.91
CA LEU A 221 -5.21 21.92 0.93
C LEU A 221 -4.49 21.29 2.11
N THR A 222 -5.18 20.36 2.78
CA THR A 222 -4.57 19.47 3.78
C THR A 222 -4.55 18.06 3.23
N VAL A 223 -3.35 17.46 3.20
CA VAL A 223 -3.13 16.07 2.82
C VAL A 223 -2.96 15.24 4.09
N HIS A 224 -3.89 14.32 4.30
CA HIS A 224 -3.87 13.34 5.39
C HIS A 224 -3.25 12.04 4.88
N TYR A 225 -2.17 11.61 5.53
CA TYR A 225 -1.42 10.41 5.15
C TYR A 225 -2.09 9.12 5.69
N PRO A 226 -1.87 7.97 5.05
CA PRO A 226 -2.41 6.71 5.53
C PRO A 226 -1.79 6.27 6.86
N LYS A 227 -2.65 5.99 7.85
CA LYS A 227 -2.31 5.74 9.27
C LYS A 227 -1.70 6.99 9.93
N GLU A 228 -1.91 7.16 11.25
CA GLU A 228 -1.40 8.29 12.07
C GLU A 228 0.13 8.37 12.19
N ALA A 229 0.84 7.75 11.25
CA ALA A 229 2.25 7.56 11.27
C ALA A 229 2.99 8.85 10.83
N GLU A 230 2.33 9.76 10.09
CA GLU A 230 2.84 11.08 9.68
C GLU A 230 1.78 12.15 9.93
N ALA A 231 2.21 13.34 10.35
CA ALA A 231 1.31 14.48 10.55
C ALA A 231 0.71 14.92 9.20
N PRO A 232 -0.55 15.38 9.17
CA PRO A 232 -1.11 16.00 7.97
C PRO A 232 -0.24 17.17 7.51
N THR A 233 -0.08 17.32 6.20
CA THR A 233 0.70 18.42 5.60
C THR A 233 -0.23 19.43 4.95
N ARG A 234 0.12 20.72 5.07
CA ARG A 234 -0.68 21.81 4.53
C ARG A 234 0.00 22.43 3.30
N TRP A 235 -0.82 22.77 2.31
CA TRP A 235 -0.35 23.14 0.98
C TRP A 235 -1.13 24.33 0.44
N MET A 236 -0.42 25.39 0.06
CA MET A 236 -1.00 26.58 -0.54
C MET A 236 -0.88 26.54 -2.06
N ARG A 237 -1.94 26.92 -2.77
CA ARG A 237 -1.94 26.98 -4.23
C ARG A 237 -1.05 28.13 -4.72
N ILE A 238 -0.12 27.81 -5.63
CA ILE A 238 0.77 28.80 -6.28
C ILE A 238 0.56 28.87 -7.79
N GLU A 239 0.09 27.79 -8.43
CA GLU A 239 -0.38 27.77 -9.82
C GLU A 239 -1.63 26.88 -9.91
N PRO A 240 -2.40 26.88 -11.01
CA PRO A 240 -3.69 26.17 -11.08
C PRO A 240 -3.63 24.70 -10.62
N LEU A 241 -2.55 23.96 -10.96
CA LEU A 241 -2.35 22.56 -10.58
C LEU A 241 -1.11 22.36 -9.69
N LEU A 242 -0.57 23.43 -9.10
CA LEU A 242 0.67 23.37 -8.32
C LEU A 242 0.50 24.06 -6.96
N PHE A 243 0.97 23.37 -5.93
CA PHE A 243 0.89 23.78 -4.55
C PHE A 243 2.27 23.71 -3.90
N GLN A 244 2.50 24.56 -2.91
CA GLN A 244 3.71 24.59 -2.11
C GLN A 244 3.38 24.34 -0.65
N SER A 245 4.23 23.59 0.04
CA SER A 245 4.05 23.29 1.45
C SER A 245 4.11 24.58 2.29
N LEU A 246 3.28 24.65 3.33
CA LEU A 246 3.36 25.69 4.36
C LEU A 246 4.42 25.38 5.41
N ASP A 247 4.81 24.11 5.53
CA ASP A 247 5.70 23.59 6.57
C ASP A 247 7.12 23.32 6.03
N GLY A 248 7.41 23.66 4.75
CA GLY A 248 8.72 23.47 4.14
C GLY A 248 8.80 23.85 2.66
N GLU A 249 9.91 23.49 1.99
CA GLU A 249 10.16 23.83 0.58
C GLU A 249 9.50 22.88 -0.43
N ALA A 250 8.83 21.82 0.04
CA ALA A 250 8.26 20.79 -0.82
C ALA A 250 7.14 21.34 -1.73
N SER A 251 7.03 20.77 -2.93
CA SER A 251 5.97 21.06 -3.89
C SER A 251 5.06 19.85 -4.08
N LEU A 252 3.81 20.13 -4.45
CA LEU A 252 2.77 19.15 -4.75
C LEU A 252 2.11 19.56 -6.06
N ALA A 253 1.99 18.64 -7.02
CA ALA A 253 1.33 18.90 -8.29
C ALA A 253 0.15 17.96 -8.53
N PHE A 254 -0.83 18.43 -9.30
CA PHE A 254 -1.96 17.62 -9.75
C PHE A 254 -1.91 17.41 -11.26
N ARG A 255 -2.54 16.32 -11.72
CA ARG A 255 -2.87 16.11 -13.14
C ARG A 255 -4.36 16.21 -13.34
N GLU A 256 -4.74 16.95 -14.37
CA GLU A 256 -6.10 17.00 -14.89
C GLU A 256 -6.19 16.22 -16.21
N ASP A 257 -7.24 15.44 -16.37
CA ASP A 257 -7.60 14.78 -17.64
C ASP A 257 -9.12 14.82 -17.80
N ALA A 258 -9.61 14.99 -19.03
CA ALA A 258 -11.03 15.09 -19.37
C ALA A 258 -11.87 16.04 -18.47
N GLY A 259 -11.26 17.14 -17.98
CA GLY A 259 -11.93 18.13 -17.12
C GLY A 259 -11.97 17.79 -15.62
N GLY A 260 -11.28 16.74 -15.19
CA GLY A 260 -11.25 16.29 -13.80
C GLY A 260 -9.84 16.01 -13.27
N ILE A 261 -9.64 16.25 -11.98
CA ILE A 261 -8.39 15.87 -11.30
C ILE A 261 -8.30 14.35 -11.25
N THR A 262 -7.23 13.78 -11.82
CA THR A 262 -7.03 12.33 -11.87
C THR A 262 -5.86 11.87 -11.01
N HIS A 263 -4.83 12.69 -10.81
CA HIS A 263 -3.65 12.31 -10.06
C HIS A 263 -3.11 13.45 -9.19
N MET A 264 -2.41 13.06 -8.13
CA MET A 264 -1.63 13.91 -7.24
C MET A 264 -0.20 13.37 -7.18
N PHE A 265 0.79 14.28 -7.21
CA PHE A 265 2.21 13.96 -7.18
C PHE A 265 2.89 14.68 -6.02
N LEU A 266 3.68 13.93 -5.26
CA LEU A 266 4.37 14.40 -4.06
C LEU A 266 5.83 13.96 -4.10
N GLN A 267 6.71 14.78 -3.55
CA GLN A 267 8.07 14.36 -3.23
C GLN A 267 8.06 13.39 -2.03
N ALA A 268 8.90 12.34 -2.08
CA ALA A 268 9.24 11.51 -0.93
C ALA A 268 10.68 10.98 -1.08
N TYR A 269 11.34 10.68 0.06
CA TYR A 269 12.76 10.26 0.09
C TYR A 269 13.06 8.98 -0.69
N GLU A 270 12.14 8.02 -0.68
CA GLU A 270 12.38 6.72 -1.29
C GLU A 270 12.10 6.70 -2.78
N PHE A 271 11.09 7.44 -3.23
CA PHE A 271 10.70 7.58 -4.64
C PHE A 271 9.63 8.68 -4.77
N PRO A 272 9.58 9.41 -5.90
CA PRO A 272 8.48 10.31 -6.20
C PRO A 272 7.13 9.56 -6.14
N LEU A 273 6.20 10.08 -5.35
CA LEU A 273 4.89 9.48 -5.15
C LEU A 273 3.94 9.95 -6.25
N ALA A 274 3.34 8.99 -6.95
CA ALA A 274 2.22 9.20 -7.84
C ALA A 274 0.98 8.54 -7.24
N LEU A 275 -0.06 9.34 -7.04
CA LEU A 275 -1.32 8.92 -6.45
C LEU A 275 -2.44 9.15 -7.44
N GLU A 276 -3.32 8.16 -7.63
CA GLU A 276 -4.53 8.30 -8.44
C GLU A 276 -5.73 8.67 -7.57
N LYS A 277 -6.58 9.57 -8.08
CA LYS A 277 -7.83 9.97 -7.43
C LYS A 277 -8.85 8.85 -7.55
N LEU A 278 -9.45 8.50 -6.42
CA LEU A 278 -10.40 7.40 -6.32
C LEU A 278 -11.82 7.84 -6.64
N ALA A 279 -12.57 6.97 -7.32
CA ALA A 279 -14.01 7.13 -7.40
C ALA A 279 -14.64 6.94 -6.01
N TRP A 280 -15.83 7.51 -5.80
CA TRP A 280 -16.53 7.48 -4.51
C TRP A 280 -16.74 6.05 -3.97
N TYR A 281 -16.97 5.08 -4.87
CA TYR A 281 -17.18 3.68 -4.50
C TYR A 281 -15.88 2.93 -4.20
N GLU A 282 -14.70 3.46 -4.54
CA GLU A 282 -13.41 2.84 -4.19
C GLU A 282 -12.89 3.31 -2.83
N GLY A 283 -13.47 4.40 -2.30
CA GLY A 283 -13.09 4.98 -1.02
C GLY A 283 -13.34 4.04 0.15
N ALA A 284 -12.42 4.06 1.13
CA ALA A 284 -12.46 3.19 2.29
C ALA A 284 -13.79 3.29 3.08
N ARG A 285 -14.33 4.51 3.26
CA ARG A 285 -15.60 4.74 3.97
C ARG A 285 -16.77 3.96 3.34
N PHE A 286 -16.90 4.04 2.01
CA PHE A 286 -17.97 3.32 1.30
C PHE A 286 -17.76 1.81 1.38
N GLN A 287 -16.53 1.34 1.14
CA GLN A 287 -16.19 -0.08 1.11
C GLN A 287 -16.38 -0.73 2.49
N PHE A 288 -15.95 -0.07 3.57
CA PHE A 288 -16.21 -0.53 4.93
C PHE A 288 -17.70 -0.47 5.29
N GLY A 289 -18.44 0.56 4.84
CA GLY A 289 -19.88 0.64 5.02
C GLY A 289 -20.64 -0.51 4.35
N TRP A 290 -20.33 -0.79 3.07
CA TRP A 290 -20.88 -1.92 2.31
C TRP A 290 -20.59 -3.25 3.02
N LEU A 291 -19.32 -3.51 3.32
CA LEU A 291 -18.92 -4.73 3.99
C LEU A 291 -19.63 -4.88 5.35
N SER A 292 -19.65 -3.83 6.17
CA SER A 292 -20.29 -3.85 7.50
C SER A 292 -21.78 -4.16 7.41
N PHE A 293 -22.49 -3.57 6.45
CA PHE A 293 -23.91 -3.87 6.21
C PHE A 293 -24.14 -5.35 5.86
N VAL A 294 -23.32 -5.91 4.97
CA VAL A 294 -23.41 -7.32 4.56
C VAL A 294 -23.12 -8.26 5.74
N LEU A 295 -22.02 -8.01 6.46
CA LEU A 295 -21.63 -8.83 7.62
C LEU A 295 -22.66 -8.74 8.75
N PHE A 296 -23.26 -7.57 8.97
CA PHE A 296 -24.37 -7.40 9.90
C PHE A 296 -25.58 -8.27 9.51
N CYS A 297 -25.97 -8.29 8.24
CA CYS A 297 -27.05 -9.15 7.76
C CYS A 297 -26.74 -10.63 8.00
N PHE A 298 -25.52 -11.07 7.71
CA PHE A 298 -25.11 -12.46 7.93
C PHE A 298 -25.13 -12.83 9.43
N LEU A 299 -24.59 -11.96 10.29
CA LEU A 299 -24.57 -12.18 11.73
C LEU A 299 -26.00 -12.22 12.30
N TRP A 300 -26.85 -11.31 11.85
CA TRP A 300 -28.26 -11.27 12.23
C TRP A 300 -29.00 -12.56 11.83
N ALA A 301 -28.76 -13.09 10.62
CA ALA A 301 -29.30 -14.37 10.18
C ALA A 301 -28.82 -15.55 11.06
N LEU A 302 -27.54 -15.52 11.45
CA LEU A 302 -26.93 -16.56 12.28
C LEU A 302 -27.50 -16.62 13.69
N ILE A 303 -27.87 -15.47 14.26
CA ILE A 303 -28.44 -15.39 15.61
C ILE A 303 -29.94 -15.68 15.59
N ARG A 304 -30.67 -15.06 14.64
CA ARG A 304 -32.13 -15.08 14.62
C ARG A 304 -32.71 -16.47 14.38
N TRP A 305 -32.22 -17.23 13.39
CA TRP A 305 -32.83 -18.52 13.05
C TRP A 305 -32.66 -19.61 14.11
N PRO A 306 -31.49 -19.76 14.77
CA PRO A 306 -31.36 -20.65 15.93
C PRO A 306 -32.22 -20.20 17.11
N ALA A 307 -32.33 -18.90 17.38
CA ALA A 307 -33.19 -18.36 18.43
C ALA A 307 -34.68 -18.68 18.15
N ASP A 308 -35.14 -18.43 16.92
CA ASP A 308 -36.50 -18.79 16.48
C ASP A 308 -36.72 -20.31 16.65
N TYR A 309 -35.75 -21.14 16.25
CA TYR A 309 -35.83 -22.61 16.43
C TYR A 309 -35.93 -23.01 17.91
N LEU A 310 -35.13 -22.44 18.81
CA LEU A 310 -35.15 -22.71 20.26
C LEU A 310 -36.46 -22.27 20.91
N ILE A 311 -36.97 -21.09 20.56
CA ILE A 311 -38.24 -20.56 21.05
C ILE A 311 -39.40 -21.47 20.60
N HIS A 312 -39.40 -21.89 19.33
CA HIS A 312 -40.42 -22.80 18.79
C HIS A 312 -40.29 -24.23 19.30
N PHE A 313 -39.07 -24.72 19.58
CA PHE A 313 -38.84 -26.03 20.17
C PHE A 313 -39.38 -26.10 21.61
N ARG A 314 -39.25 -25.01 22.37
CA ARG A 314 -39.81 -24.89 23.73
C ARG A 314 -41.33 -24.71 23.72
N ARG A 315 -41.88 -24.03 22.72
CA ARG A 315 -43.33 -23.88 22.51
C ARG A 315 -43.86 -25.07 21.67
N ARG A 316 -43.97 -26.26 22.29
CA ARG A 316 -44.57 -27.45 21.66
C ARG A 316 -45.94 -27.10 21.06
N GLY A 317 -46.11 -27.21 19.73
CA GLY A 317 -47.45 -27.14 19.13
C GLY A 317 -47.65 -26.57 17.73
N GLN A 318 -46.62 -26.32 16.90
CA GLN A 318 -46.85 -25.81 15.53
C GLN A 318 -46.39 -26.77 14.41
N THR A 319 -47.22 -26.80 13.36
CA THR A 319 -47.03 -27.55 12.11
C THR A 319 -45.64 -27.34 11.52
N ARG A 320 -44.93 -28.44 11.24
CA ARG A 320 -43.60 -28.41 10.63
C ARG A 320 -43.65 -27.65 9.30
N ALA A 321 -42.80 -26.64 9.15
CA ALA A 321 -42.66 -25.90 7.89
C ALA A 321 -42.40 -26.87 6.71
N PRO A 322 -42.97 -26.58 5.53
CA PRO A 322 -42.85 -27.44 4.36
C PRO A 322 -41.38 -27.65 3.99
N ARG A 323 -41.04 -28.82 3.43
CA ARG A 323 -39.64 -29.22 3.12
C ARG A 323 -38.85 -28.11 2.38
N PRO A 324 -39.38 -27.44 1.35
CA PRO A 324 -38.67 -26.36 0.64
C PRO A 324 -38.30 -25.16 1.54
N ALA A 325 -39.15 -24.82 2.51
CA ALA A 325 -38.90 -23.74 3.44
C ALA A 325 -37.76 -24.07 4.42
N ARG A 326 -37.65 -25.33 4.85
CA ARG A 326 -36.53 -25.76 5.71
C ARG A 326 -35.20 -25.71 4.95
N TRP A 327 -35.17 -26.21 3.73
CA TRP A 327 -33.97 -26.17 2.89
C TRP A 327 -33.53 -24.74 2.56
N ALA A 328 -34.47 -23.83 2.27
CA ALA A 328 -34.15 -22.42 2.03
C ALA A 328 -33.43 -21.78 3.23
N ARG A 329 -33.92 -22.01 4.46
CA ARG A 329 -33.29 -21.49 5.69
C ARG A 329 -31.92 -22.10 5.92
N VAL A 330 -31.77 -23.42 5.73
CA VAL A 330 -30.47 -24.09 5.89
C VAL A 330 -29.46 -23.54 4.88
N LEU A 331 -29.82 -23.43 3.60
CA LEU A 331 -28.95 -22.89 2.56
C LEU A 331 -28.52 -21.46 2.85
N ALA A 332 -29.46 -20.59 3.22
CA ALA A 332 -29.15 -19.21 3.56
C ALA A 332 -28.27 -19.12 4.82
N TRP A 333 -28.58 -19.89 5.87
CA TRP A 333 -27.79 -19.92 7.09
C TRP A 333 -26.37 -20.41 6.83
N SER A 334 -26.20 -21.51 6.09
CA SER A 334 -24.90 -22.05 5.69
C SER A 334 -24.11 -21.04 4.85
N THR A 335 -24.78 -20.34 3.92
CA THR A 335 -24.13 -19.29 3.10
C THR A 335 -23.60 -18.16 3.98
N CYS A 336 -24.41 -17.66 4.92
CA CYS A 336 -24.02 -16.62 5.86
C CYS A 336 -22.87 -17.07 6.76
N ALA A 337 -22.95 -18.29 7.30
CA ALA A 337 -21.94 -18.83 8.20
C ALA A 337 -20.60 -19.00 7.49
N LEU A 338 -20.61 -19.61 6.29
CA LEU A 338 -19.42 -19.80 5.47
C LEU A 338 -18.78 -18.47 5.07
N ASN A 339 -19.56 -17.47 4.65
CA ASN A 339 -19.03 -16.15 4.31
C ASN A 339 -18.45 -15.41 5.52
N LEU A 340 -19.08 -15.50 6.69
CA LEU A 340 -18.55 -14.91 7.92
C LEU A 340 -17.24 -15.59 8.35
N THR A 341 -17.19 -16.91 8.34
CA THR A 341 -15.97 -17.67 8.64
C THR A 341 -14.87 -17.37 7.65
N PHE A 342 -15.18 -17.33 6.35
CA PHE A 342 -14.24 -16.93 5.31
C PHE A 342 -13.66 -15.55 5.59
N PHE A 343 -14.53 -14.55 5.78
CA PHE A 343 -14.08 -13.17 5.97
C PHE A 343 -13.27 -13.01 7.26
N LEU A 344 -13.69 -13.64 8.36
CA LEU A 344 -12.96 -13.61 9.61
C LEU A 344 -11.58 -14.28 9.48
N ALA A 345 -11.51 -15.48 8.90
CA ALA A 345 -10.26 -16.18 8.69
C ALA A 345 -9.33 -15.41 7.76
N PHE A 346 -9.87 -14.81 6.70
CA PHE A 346 -9.12 -13.97 5.77
C PHE A 346 -8.64 -12.68 6.44
N ALA A 347 -9.47 -12.02 7.26
CA ALA A 347 -9.07 -10.82 7.99
C ALA A 347 -7.98 -11.13 9.04
N LEU A 348 -8.08 -12.25 9.75
CA LEU A 348 -7.04 -12.70 10.68
C LEU A 348 -5.73 -13.02 9.93
N ALA A 349 -5.83 -13.71 8.79
CA ALA A 349 -4.69 -13.92 7.91
C ALA A 349 -4.09 -12.57 7.49
N LEU A 350 -4.93 -11.59 7.12
CA LEU A 350 -4.46 -10.27 6.70
C LEU A 350 -3.71 -9.51 7.82
N LEU A 351 -4.12 -9.66 9.07
CA LEU A 351 -3.41 -9.07 10.21
C LEU A 351 -2.02 -9.67 10.41
N ASP A 352 -1.83 -10.92 9.97
CA ASP A 352 -0.55 -11.62 9.94
C ASP A 352 0.18 -11.46 8.58
N LEU A 353 -0.24 -10.56 7.68
CA LEU A 353 0.37 -10.36 6.36
C LEU A 353 1.90 -10.26 6.33
N PRO A 354 2.56 -9.52 7.24
CA PRO A 354 4.02 -9.47 7.29
C PRO A 354 4.67 -10.85 7.49
N TRP A 355 3.92 -11.81 8.00
CA TRP A 355 4.33 -13.18 8.27
C TRP A 355 3.87 -14.20 7.25
N LEU A 356 2.77 -13.93 6.56
CA LEU A 356 2.22 -14.83 5.55
C LEU A 356 3.15 -15.02 4.36
N ARG A 357 4.17 -14.17 4.21
CA ARG A 357 5.21 -14.29 3.18
C ARG A 357 4.59 -14.46 1.80
N LEU A 358 3.53 -13.69 1.50
CA LEU A 358 2.83 -13.77 0.21
C LEU A 358 3.77 -13.47 -0.97
N ASP A 359 4.86 -12.74 -0.73
CA ASP A 359 5.96 -12.53 -1.69
C ASP A 359 6.59 -13.84 -2.19
N TYR A 360 6.47 -14.94 -1.43
CA TYR A 360 6.96 -16.29 -1.77
C TYR A 360 5.85 -17.25 -2.22
N GLY A 361 4.63 -16.72 -2.39
CA GLY A 361 3.44 -17.46 -2.83
C GLY A 361 2.42 -17.73 -1.72
N MET A 362 1.19 -17.99 -2.15
CA MET A 362 0.03 -18.23 -1.28
C MET A 362 0.16 -19.54 -0.49
N PRO A 363 0.12 -19.52 0.86
CA PRO A 363 0.08 -20.75 1.65
C PRO A 363 -1.11 -21.63 1.27
N ARG A 364 -0.91 -22.96 1.20
CA ARG A 364 -1.95 -23.92 0.75
C ARG A 364 -3.25 -23.82 1.56
N TRP A 365 -3.16 -23.60 2.87
CA TRP A 365 -4.33 -23.45 3.73
C TRP A 365 -5.11 -22.15 3.40
N LEU A 366 -4.40 -21.07 3.07
CA LEU A 366 -5.01 -19.81 2.67
C LEU A 366 -5.60 -19.95 1.27
N ALA A 367 -4.94 -20.65 0.35
CA ALA A 367 -5.49 -20.99 -0.97
C ALA A 367 -6.80 -21.80 -0.85
N ALA A 368 -6.85 -22.78 0.07
CA ALA A 368 -8.06 -23.57 0.33
C ALA A 368 -9.23 -22.72 0.83
N LEU A 369 -8.95 -21.63 1.57
CA LEU A 369 -9.96 -20.70 2.05
C LEU A 369 -10.76 -20.07 0.89
N PHE A 370 -10.13 -19.83 -0.27
CA PHE A 370 -10.74 -19.23 -1.47
C PHE A 370 -11.70 -20.17 -2.23
N VAL A 371 -11.78 -21.45 -1.84
CA VAL A 371 -12.87 -22.34 -2.28
C VAL A 371 -14.22 -21.86 -1.71
N THR A 372 -14.20 -21.26 -0.50
CA THR A 372 -15.43 -20.85 0.20
C THR A 372 -16.22 -19.80 -0.58
N PRO A 373 -15.63 -18.67 -1.04
CA PRO A 373 -16.31 -17.70 -1.90
C PRO A 373 -16.91 -18.27 -3.19
N LEU A 374 -16.25 -19.27 -3.81
CA LEU A 374 -16.78 -19.93 -5.02
C LEU A 374 -18.07 -20.69 -4.70
N LEU A 375 -18.05 -21.48 -3.63
CA LEU A 375 -19.22 -22.24 -3.17
C LEU A 375 -20.35 -21.29 -2.74
N THR A 376 -20.06 -20.29 -1.92
CA THR A 376 -21.07 -19.37 -1.41
C THR A 376 -21.65 -18.47 -2.48
N THR A 377 -20.92 -18.17 -3.56
CA THR A 377 -21.45 -17.46 -4.73
C THR A 377 -22.50 -18.29 -5.47
N ALA A 378 -22.24 -19.58 -5.69
CA ALA A 378 -23.22 -20.48 -6.29
C ALA A 378 -24.47 -20.64 -5.41
N LEU A 379 -24.28 -20.73 -4.08
CA LEU A 379 -25.39 -20.77 -3.12
C LEU A 379 -26.19 -19.46 -3.13
N ALA A 380 -25.52 -18.31 -3.13
CA ALA A 380 -26.15 -16.99 -3.15
C ALA A 380 -27.03 -16.80 -4.38
N ALA A 381 -26.62 -17.28 -5.55
CA ALA A 381 -27.42 -17.23 -6.78
C ALA A 381 -28.73 -18.04 -6.68
N SER A 382 -28.78 -19.06 -5.82
CA SER A 382 -30.00 -19.86 -5.60
C SER A 382 -31.03 -19.19 -4.66
N LEU A 383 -30.58 -18.32 -3.75
CA LEU A 383 -31.43 -17.72 -2.71
C LEU A 383 -32.59 -16.87 -3.25
N PRO A 384 -32.45 -16.07 -4.32
CA PRO A 384 -33.56 -15.32 -4.90
C PRO A 384 -34.71 -16.21 -5.37
N VAL A 385 -34.40 -17.40 -5.90
CA VAL A 385 -35.41 -18.38 -6.35
C VAL A 385 -36.21 -18.86 -5.15
N PHE A 386 -35.56 -19.13 -4.01
CA PHE A 386 -36.24 -19.50 -2.78
C PHE A 386 -37.04 -18.34 -2.19
N ALA A 387 -36.54 -17.11 -2.27
CA ALA A 387 -37.27 -15.92 -1.83
C ALA A 387 -38.56 -15.75 -2.65
N TRP A 388 -38.46 -15.82 -3.98
CA TRP A 388 -39.61 -15.76 -4.88
C TRP A 388 -40.63 -16.88 -4.59
N ARG A 389 -40.18 -18.12 -4.42
CA ARG A 389 -41.07 -19.24 -4.04
C ARG A 389 -41.75 -19.01 -2.69
N ALA A 390 -41.04 -18.44 -1.71
CA ALA A 390 -41.61 -18.13 -0.40
C ALA A 390 -42.72 -17.06 -0.48
N TRP A 391 -42.57 -16.07 -1.35
CA TRP A 391 -43.61 -15.08 -1.64
C TRP A 391 -44.79 -15.68 -2.39
N LYS A 392 -44.54 -16.44 -3.46
CA LYS A 392 -45.57 -17.06 -4.29
C LYS A 392 -46.42 -18.08 -3.53
N ASN A 393 -45.80 -18.95 -2.75
CA ASN A 393 -46.46 -20.11 -2.15
C ASN A 393 -46.79 -19.93 -0.67
N GLY A 394 -46.44 -18.78 -0.09
CA GLY A 394 -46.97 -18.38 1.20
C GLY A 394 -46.35 -19.03 2.45
N TYR A 395 -45.16 -19.62 2.36
CA TYR A 395 -44.64 -20.55 3.39
C TYR A 395 -44.28 -19.95 4.76
N TRP A 396 -44.16 -18.62 4.87
CA TRP A 396 -43.75 -17.91 6.09
C TRP A 396 -44.63 -16.69 6.37
N SER A 397 -44.52 -16.10 7.55
CA SER A 397 -45.10 -14.78 7.84
C SER A 397 -44.49 -13.68 6.95
N ARG A 398 -45.19 -12.55 6.77
CA ARG A 398 -44.66 -11.40 6.00
C ARG A 398 -43.29 -10.94 6.51
N LYS A 399 -43.10 -10.88 7.84
CA LYS A 399 -41.83 -10.48 8.48
C LYS A 399 -40.68 -11.42 8.12
N GLU A 400 -40.92 -12.73 8.14
CA GLU A 400 -39.91 -13.74 7.79
C GLU A 400 -39.56 -13.73 6.30
N ARG A 401 -40.53 -13.49 5.41
CA ARG A 401 -40.27 -13.36 3.97
C ARG A 401 -39.42 -12.12 3.67
N ILE A 402 -39.72 -11.00 4.31
CA ILE A 402 -38.91 -9.76 4.20
C ILE A 402 -37.49 -10.04 4.70
N HIS A 403 -37.35 -10.63 5.88
CA HIS A 403 -36.03 -10.98 6.43
C HIS A 403 -35.23 -11.90 5.49
N PHE A 404 -35.82 -12.99 5.00
CA PHE A 404 -35.15 -13.88 4.05
C PHE A 404 -34.76 -13.16 2.74
N SER A 405 -35.60 -12.25 2.25
CA SER A 405 -35.31 -11.47 1.05
C SER A 405 -34.13 -10.51 1.28
N ILE A 406 -34.03 -9.88 2.45
CA ILE A 406 -32.88 -9.04 2.84
C ILE A 406 -31.60 -9.87 2.89
N ILE A 407 -31.63 -11.07 3.50
CA ILE A 407 -30.46 -11.97 3.55
C ILE A 407 -30.06 -12.43 2.15
N SER A 408 -31.03 -12.79 1.30
CA SER A 408 -30.77 -13.15 -0.09
C SER A 408 -30.12 -12.01 -0.86
N LEU A 409 -30.60 -10.77 -0.66
CA LEU A 409 -30.03 -9.59 -1.29
C LEU A 409 -28.62 -9.30 -0.78
N ALA A 410 -28.39 -9.38 0.53
CA ALA A 410 -27.07 -9.20 1.13
C ALA A 410 -26.04 -10.23 0.61
N ALA A 411 -26.46 -11.50 0.46
CA ALA A 411 -25.63 -12.55 -0.13
C ALA A 411 -25.25 -12.25 -1.58
N LEU A 412 -26.19 -11.75 -2.39
CA LEU A 412 -25.91 -11.31 -3.75
C LEU A 412 -25.00 -10.08 -3.79
N LEU A 413 -25.23 -9.09 -2.93
CA LEU A 413 -24.41 -7.88 -2.84
C LEU A 413 -22.98 -8.18 -2.37
N PHE A 414 -22.74 -9.30 -1.69
CA PHE A 414 -21.38 -9.70 -1.34
C PHE A 414 -20.56 -10.18 -2.55
N VAL A 415 -21.21 -10.72 -3.59
CA VAL A 415 -20.51 -11.27 -4.76
C VAL A 415 -19.73 -10.19 -5.53
N PRO A 416 -20.31 -9.02 -5.90
CA PRO A 416 -19.55 -7.93 -6.50
C PRO A 416 -18.39 -7.44 -5.63
N PHE A 417 -18.54 -7.42 -4.31
CA PHE A 417 -17.46 -7.08 -3.38
C PHE A 417 -16.30 -8.08 -3.50
N LEU A 418 -16.61 -9.38 -3.48
CA LEU A 418 -15.60 -10.45 -3.66
C LEU A 418 -14.90 -10.34 -5.01
N VAL A 419 -15.64 -10.06 -6.09
CA VAL A 419 -15.07 -9.89 -7.45
C VAL A 419 -14.16 -8.67 -7.50
N TYR A 420 -14.63 -7.52 -6.99
CA TYR A 420 -13.90 -6.26 -7.05
C TYR A 420 -12.55 -6.33 -6.30
N TRP A 421 -12.51 -7.06 -5.19
CA TRP A 421 -11.31 -7.24 -4.36
C TRP A 421 -10.50 -8.50 -4.69
N ASN A 422 -10.78 -9.18 -5.80
CA ASN A 422 -10.12 -10.43 -6.22
C ASN A 422 -10.20 -11.55 -5.17
N LEU A 423 -11.24 -11.55 -4.34
CA LEU A 423 -11.50 -12.60 -3.33
C LEU A 423 -12.34 -13.75 -3.90
N LEU A 424 -12.79 -13.65 -5.14
CA LEU A 424 -13.50 -14.72 -5.85
C LEU A 424 -12.55 -15.47 -6.80
N GLY A 425 -12.30 -16.75 -6.50
CA GLY A 425 -11.42 -17.62 -7.28
C GLY A 425 -9.97 -17.59 -6.81
N PHE A 426 -9.09 -18.32 -7.50
CA PHE A 426 -7.67 -18.44 -7.14
C PHE A 426 -6.85 -17.30 -7.76
N ARG A 427 -7.15 -16.06 -7.34
CA ARG A 427 -6.43 -14.86 -7.78
C ARG A 427 -5.47 -14.42 -6.68
N PHE A 428 -4.35 -15.12 -6.59
CA PHE A 428 -3.24 -14.86 -5.69
C PHE A 428 -1.92 -15.23 -6.37
#